data_AF-A0A7S3MVW4-F1
#
_entry.id   AF-A0A7S3MVW4-F1
#
_cell.length_a   1.000
_cell.length_b   1.000
_cell.length_c   1.000
_cell.angle_alpha   90.00
_cell.angle_beta   90.00
_cell.angle_gamma   90.00
#
_symmetry.space_group_name_H-M   'P 1'
#
loop_
_entity.id
_entity.type
_entity.pdbx_description
1 polymer ?
#
loop_
_entity_poly.entity_id
_entity_poly.type
_entity_poly.pdbx_seq_one_letter_code
_entity_poly.pdbx_strand_id
1 'polypeptide(L)'
;VLPTRAVLIRHGMSKVNKVYLETAEKFGASTLPPDVYRDILYDPNDLDVELSDIGINQAKDAGEMAKDINFRTVWISPLRRTLQTAYFIFRNHPNFETITFKVNP
;
A
#
# COMPACT_ATOMS: atom_id res chain seq x y z
N VAL A 1 -28.18 -15.96 4.51
CA VAL A 1 -27.14 -15.19 3.79
C VAL A 1 -25.94 -15.11 4.72
N LEU A 2 -24.78 -15.67 4.36
CA LEU A 2 -23.57 -15.49 5.18
C LEU A 2 -23.18 -14.01 5.17
N PRO A 3 -22.75 -13.43 6.32
CA PRO A 3 -22.34 -12.05 6.35
C PRO A 3 -21.16 -11.83 5.40
N THR A 4 -21.25 -10.78 4.57
CA THR A 4 -20.12 -10.34 3.76
C THR A 4 -18.99 -9.97 4.70
N ARG A 5 -17.84 -10.65 4.56
CA ARG A 5 -16.62 -10.29 5.26
C ARG A 5 -15.83 -9.31 4.40
N ALA A 6 -15.37 -8.22 5.00
CA ALA A 6 -14.49 -7.27 4.36
C ALA A 6 -13.11 -7.34 5.02
N VAL A 7 -12.07 -7.26 4.20
CA VAL A 7 -10.68 -7.13 4.64
C VAL A 7 -10.19 -5.78 4.18
N LEU A 8 -9.67 -4.97 5.10
CA LEU A 8 -9.05 -3.69 4.79
C LEU A 8 -7.54 -3.85 4.79
N ILE A 9 -6.90 -3.46 3.69
CA ILE A 9 -5.46 -3.54 3.51
C ILE A 9 -4.94 -2.13 3.23
N ARG A 10 -4.08 -1.62 4.11
CA ARG A 10 -3.32 -0.38 3.85
C ARG A 10 -2.22 -0.67 2.83
N HIS A 11 -1.91 0.29 1.97
CA HIS A 11 -0.75 0.16 1.07
C HIS A 11 0.54 -0.14 1.84
N GLY A 12 1.44 -0.89 1.22
CA GLY A 12 2.81 -1.07 1.73
C GLY A 12 3.57 0.25 1.79
N MET A 13 4.74 0.24 2.44
CA MET A 13 5.54 1.45 2.60
C MET A 13 5.97 2.06 1.25
N SER A 14 5.57 3.31 0.97
CA SER A 14 5.96 4.05 -0.24
C SER A 14 7.37 4.66 -0.12
N LYS A 15 7.92 5.13 -1.24
CA LYS A 15 9.18 5.90 -1.23
C LYS A 15 9.10 7.14 -0.33
N VAL A 16 7.99 7.90 -0.39
CA VAL A 16 7.79 9.06 0.49
C VAL A 16 7.64 8.67 1.97
N ASN A 17 7.05 7.51 2.29
CA ASN A 17 7.04 7.01 3.68
C ASN A 17 8.45 6.72 4.18
N LYS A 18 9.31 6.16 3.32
CA LYS A 18 10.71 5.91 3.66
C LYS A 18 11.45 7.24 3.93
N VAL A 19 11.29 8.23 3.05
CA VAL A 19 11.87 9.58 3.23
C VAL A 19 11.40 10.20 4.56
N TYR A 20 10.12 10.13 4.87
CA TYR A 20 9.57 10.59 6.15
C TYR A 20 10.27 9.92 7.34
N LEU A 21 10.36 8.58 7.35
CA LEU A 21 10.93 7.82 8.46
C LEU A 21 12.42 8.10 8.64
N GLU A 22 13.20 8.12 7.56
CA GLU A 22 14.63 8.44 7.58
C GLU A 22 14.87 9.89 8.03
N THR A 23 13.98 10.80 7.67
CA THR A 23 14.07 12.19 8.14
C THR A 23 13.74 12.26 9.63
N ALA A 24 12.66 11.62 10.09
CA ALA A 24 12.29 11.61 11.51
C ALA A 24 13.40 11.03 12.39
N GLU A 25 14.05 9.96 11.95
CA GLU A 25 15.22 9.38 12.60
C GLU A 25 16.38 10.37 12.72
N LYS A 26 16.71 11.11 11.65
CA LYS A 26 17.76 12.16 11.68
C LYS A 26 17.44 13.29 12.66
N PHE A 27 16.16 13.60 12.84
CA PHE A 27 15.71 14.59 13.84
C PHE A 27 15.67 14.03 15.26
N GLY A 28 15.90 12.73 15.46
CA GLY A 28 15.76 12.07 16.77
C GLY A 28 14.33 12.15 17.32
N ALA A 29 13.34 12.27 16.43
CA ALA A 29 11.95 12.56 16.80
C ALA A 29 11.02 11.47 16.27
N SER A 30 9.96 11.15 17.02
CA SER A 30 8.89 10.28 16.56
C SER A 30 8.02 10.94 15.47
N THR A 31 8.12 12.26 15.32
CA THR A 31 7.35 13.08 14.38
C THR A 31 8.19 14.25 13.89
N LEU A 32 8.04 14.61 12.63
CA LEU A 32 8.74 15.76 12.04
C LEU A 32 8.11 17.10 12.44
N PRO A 33 8.92 18.19 12.49
CA PRO A 33 8.39 19.55 12.51
C PRO A 33 7.37 19.78 11.38
N PRO A 34 6.28 20.57 11.62
CA PRO A 34 5.21 20.72 10.64
C PRO A 34 5.64 21.25 9.27
N ASP A 35 6.63 22.13 9.24
CA ASP A 35 7.24 22.68 8.03
C ASP A 35 7.98 21.59 7.24
N VAL A 36 8.83 20.82 7.90
CA VAL A 36 9.55 19.69 7.27
C VAL A 36 8.58 18.61 6.78
N TYR A 37 7.56 18.31 7.57
CA TYR A 37 6.53 17.34 7.18
C TYR A 37 5.77 17.78 5.92
N ARG A 38 5.41 19.06 5.88
CA ARG A 38 4.74 19.66 4.73
C ARG A 38 5.63 19.62 3.48
N ASP A 39 6.92 19.94 3.61
CA ASP A 39 7.82 19.93 2.46
C ASP A 39 7.93 18.53 1.83
N ILE A 40 7.94 17.47 2.65
CA ILE A 40 7.91 16.07 2.16
C ILE A 40 6.57 15.73 1.51
N LEU A 41 5.44 16.16 2.10
CA LEU A 41 4.11 15.82 1.57
C LEU A 41 3.78 16.52 0.24
N TYR A 42 4.32 17.72 0.04
CA TYR A 42 4.00 18.56 -1.11
C TYR A 42 5.15 18.67 -2.12
N ASP A 43 6.21 17.86 -1.98
CA ASP A 43 7.21 17.74 -3.03
C ASP A 43 6.52 17.19 -4.31
N PRO A 44 6.50 17.97 -5.41
CA PRO A 44 5.83 17.55 -6.64
C PRO A 44 6.43 16.27 -7.24
N ASN A 45 7.69 15.93 -6.92
CA ASN A 45 8.33 14.70 -7.35
C ASN A 45 7.85 13.47 -6.55
N ASP A 46 7.29 13.70 -5.36
CA ASP A 46 6.82 12.64 -4.47
C ASP A 46 5.28 12.44 -4.50
N LEU A 47 4.60 13.15 -5.39
CA LEU A 47 3.17 12.93 -5.65
C LEU A 47 2.95 11.60 -6.38
N ASP A 48 2.03 10.79 -5.84
CA ASP A 48 1.66 9.47 -6.35
C ASP A 48 2.83 8.49 -6.58
N VAL A 49 3.81 8.52 -5.67
CA VAL A 49 4.97 7.62 -5.73
C VAL A 49 4.63 6.15 -5.52
N GLU A 50 5.48 5.31 -6.10
CA GLU A 50 5.49 3.86 -5.90
C GLU A 50 5.81 3.41 -4.45
N LEU A 51 5.61 2.12 -4.23
CA LEU A 51 6.17 1.37 -3.13
C LEU A 51 7.71 1.44 -3.12
N SER A 52 8.28 1.46 -1.92
CA SER A 52 9.68 1.12 -1.69
C SER A 52 9.92 -0.38 -1.80
N ASP A 53 11.17 -0.84 -1.86
CA ASP A 53 11.50 -2.26 -1.86
C ASP A 53 10.94 -3.00 -0.64
N ILE A 54 10.98 -2.34 0.52
CA ILE A 54 10.38 -2.85 1.76
C ILE A 54 8.86 -2.96 1.61
N GLY A 55 8.21 -1.95 1.01
CA GLY A 55 6.77 -1.97 0.74
C GLY A 55 6.35 -3.09 -0.23
N ILE A 56 7.20 -3.39 -1.22
CA ILE A 56 7.00 -4.52 -2.13
C ILE A 56 7.06 -5.84 -1.35
N ASN A 57 8.03 -6.01 -0.46
CA ASN A 57 8.15 -7.22 0.35
C ASN A 57 6.97 -7.37 1.31
N GLN A 58 6.54 -6.28 1.99
CA GLN A 58 5.32 -6.28 2.81
C GLN A 58 4.09 -6.75 2.03
N ALA A 59 3.93 -6.30 0.79
CA ALA A 59 2.82 -6.72 -0.06
C ALA A 59 2.92 -8.19 -0.49
N LYS A 60 4.12 -8.71 -0.76
CA LYS A 60 4.33 -10.14 -1.04
C LYS A 60 4.01 -11.01 0.17
N ASP A 61 4.47 -10.62 1.36
CA ASP A 61 4.20 -11.35 2.60
C ASP A 61 2.71 -11.37 2.92
N ALA A 62 2.01 -10.24 2.69
CA ALA A 62 0.56 -10.19 2.77
C ALA A 62 -0.12 -11.09 1.72
N GLY A 63 0.48 -11.22 0.53
CA GLY A 63 0.06 -12.15 -0.51
C GLY A 63 0.05 -13.61 -0.05
N GLU A 64 1.05 -14.04 0.73
CA GLU A 64 1.08 -15.42 1.27
C GLU A 64 -0.11 -15.71 2.18
N MET A 65 -0.51 -14.77 3.03
CA MET A 65 -1.72 -14.90 3.87
C MET A 65 -3.01 -14.79 3.06
N ALA A 66 -3.00 -13.99 1.99
CA ALA A 66 -4.18 -13.75 1.17
C ALA A 66 -4.62 -15.00 0.37
N LYS A 67 -3.70 -15.92 0.03
CA LYS A 67 -3.99 -17.13 -0.76
C LYS A 67 -5.10 -18.00 -0.18
N ASP A 68 -5.28 -17.98 1.14
CA ASP A 68 -6.26 -18.80 1.85
C ASP A 68 -7.65 -18.14 1.96
N ILE A 69 -7.79 -16.90 1.47
CA ILE A 69 -9.04 -16.15 1.54
C ILE A 69 -9.69 -16.12 0.16
N ASN A 70 -10.95 -16.59 0.08
CA ASN A 70 -11.69 -16.54 -1.16
C ASN A 70 -12.28 -15.14 -1.43
N PHE A 71 -11.47 -14.27 -2.03
CA PHE A 71 -11.91 -12.94 -2.45
C PHE A 71 -12.83 -13.01 -3.67
N ARG A 72 -13.98 -12.34 -3.59
CA ARG A 72 -14.86 -12.13 -4.76
C ARG A 72 -14.51 -10.84 -5.50
N THR A 73 -14.20 -9.78 -4.76
CA THR A 73 -13.98 -8.45 -5.33
C THR A 73 -12.91 -7.73 -4.52
N VAL A 74 -11.99 -7.06 -5.21
CA VAL A 74 -10.93 -6.24 -4.63
C VAL A 74 -11.11 -4.82 -5.14
N TRP A 75 -11.36 -3.90 -4.22
CA TRP A 75 -11.50 -2.47 -4.51
C TRP A 75 -10.19 -1.75 -4.18
N ILE A 76 -9.71 -0.92 -5.09
CA ILE A 76 -8.37 -0.33 -5.03
C ILE A 76 -8.47 1.18 -5.27
N SER A 77 -7.84 1.98 -4.41
CA SER A 77 -7.62 3.40 -4.68
C SER A 77 -6.74 3.56 -5.93
N PRO A 78 -6.93 4.62 -6.75
CA PRO A 78 -6.18 4.82 -7.99
C PRO A 78 -4.70 5.17 -7.77
N LEU A 79 -4.25 5.36 -6.53
CA LEU A 79 -2.87 5.73 -6.23
C LEU A 79 -1.90 4.59 -6.58
N ARG A 80 -0.76 4.93 -7.17
CA ARG A 80 0.25 3.97 -7.64
C ARG A 80 0.68 2.98 -6.56
N ARG A 81 0.89 3.45 -5.32
CA ARG A 81 1.23 2.60 -4.18
C ARG A 81 0.13 1.59 -3.80
N THR A 82 -1.15 1.94 -3.95
CA THR A 82 -2.26 1.00 -3.68
C THR A 82 -2.41 0.00 -4.82
N LEU A 83 -2.24 0.43 -6.08
CA LEU A 83 -2.21 -0.45 -7.25
C LEU A 83 -1.09 -1.48 -7.16
N GLN A 84 0.13 -1.06 -6.82
CA GLN A 84 1.26 -1.97 -6.64
C GLN A 84 1.06 -2.91 -5.46
N THR A 85 0.52 -2.41 -4.34
CA THR A 85 0.20 -3.27 -3.19
C THR A 85 -0.76 -4.38 -3.61
N ALA A 86 -1.86 -4.03 -4.29
CA ALA A 86 -2.82 -5.00 -4.80
C ALA A 86 -2.17 -5.97 -5.80
N TYR A 87 -1.36 -5.46 -6.74
CA TYR A 87 -0.66 -6.30 -7.70
C TYR A 87 0.22 -7.36 -7.01
N PHE A 88 1.07 -6.96 -6.06
CA PHE A 88 1.97 -7.90 -5.39
C PHE A 88 1.26 -8.88 -4.45
N ILE A 89 0.14 -8.48 -3.83
CA ILE A 89 -0.69 -9.39 -3.03
C ILE A 89 -1.36 -10.45 -3.92
N PHE A 90 -1.96 -10.02 -5.03
CA PHE A 90 -2.90 -10.86 -5.77
C PHE A 90 -2.31 -11.57 -6.99
N ARG A 91 -1.20 -11.12 -7.57
CA ARG A 91 -0.63 -11.68 -8.83
C ARG A 91 -0.40 -13.19 -8.83
N ASN A 92 -0.22 -13.80 -7.66
CA ASN A 92 0.01 -15.24 -7.50
C ASN A 92 -1.14 -15.92 -6.72
N HIS A 93 -2.28 -15.24 -6.57
CA HIS A 93 -3.43 -15.77 -5.85
C HIS A 93 -4.09 -16.91 -6.66
N PRO A 94 -4.47 -18.05 -6.05
CA PRO A 94 -5.07 -19.18 -6.77
C PRO A 94 -6.30 -18.80 -7.61
N ASN A 95 -7.07 -17.84 -7.10
CA ASN A 95 -8.28 -17.35 -7.75
C ASN A 95 -8.08 -16.05 -8.55
N PHE A 96 -6.85 -15.67 -8.90
CA PHE A 96 -6.57 -14.37 -9.55
C PHE A 96 -7.50 -14.08 -10.75
N GLU A 97 -7.70 -15.06 -11.62
CA GLU A 97 -8.54 -14.95 -12.83
C GLU A 97 -10.04 -14.79 -12.53
N THR A 98 -10.51 -15.14 -11.34
CA THR A 98 -11.93 -15.06 -10.97
C THR A 98 -12.25 -13.93 -10.00
N ILE A 99 -11.21 -13.28 -9.44
CA ILE A 99 -11.37 -12.08 -8.62
C ILE A 99 -11.75 -10.91 -9.51
N THR A 100 -12.81 -10.17 -9.14
CA THR A 100 -13.13 -8.89 -9.78
C THR A 100 -12.29 -7.77 -9.17
N PHE A 101 -11.36 -7.19 -9.93
CA PHE A 101 -10.61 -6.01 -9.51
C PHE A 101 -11.32 -4.73 -9.96
N LYS A 102 -11.49 -3.78 -9.03
CA LYS A 102 -12.11 -2.48 -9.29
C LYS A 102 -11.23 -1.36 -8.76
N VAL A 103 -10.76 -0.49 -9.65
CA VAL A 103 -10.10 0.75 -9.26
C VAL A 103 -11.18 1.82 -9.11
N ASN A 104 -11.27 2.46 -7.94
CA ASN A 104 -12.29 3.47 -7.66
C ASN A 104 -11.68 4.67 -6.90
N PRO A 105 -11.84 5.90 -7.40
CA PRO A 105 -11.49 7.12 -6.66
C PRO A 105 -12.44 7.40 -5.50
#